data_AF-A0A821PEX9-F1
#
_entry.id   AF-A0A821PEX9-F1
#
_cell.length_a   1.000
_cell.length_b   1.000
_cell.length_c   1.000
_cell.angle_alpha   90.00
_cell.angle_beta   90.00
_cell.angle_gamma   90.00
#
_symmetry.space_group_name_H-M   'P 1'
#
loop_
_entity.id
_entity.type
_entity.pdbx_description
1 polymer ?
#
loop_
_entity_poly.entity_id
_entity_poly.type
_entity_poly.pdbx_seq_one_letter_code
_entity_poly.pdbx_strand_id
1 'polypeptide(L)'
;MLQYQCRVDASTAAVGSKSVVQQSPVVLDNTKPPPPLDADRMRMHPRIGNREIVGYGLKGRPEYFDLVMFPCPSIRWEADTPEIAELRKKEKSDWKQVSVEEKRQ
;
A
#
# COMPACT_ATOMS: atom_id res chain seq x y z
N MET A 1 4.13 -22.16 -39.21
CA MET A 1 5.16 -21.32 -38.56
C MET A 1 4.99 -19.89 -39.03
N LEU A 2 4.25 -19.07 -38.29
CA LEU A 2 4.11 -17.64 -38.60
C LEU A 2 5.26 -16.88 -37.94
N GLN A 3 6.19 -16.39 -38.76
CA GLN A 3 7.19 -15.41 -38.36
C GLN A 3 6.51 -14.04 -38.30
N TYR A 4 6.38 -13.47 -37.11
CA TYR A 4 6.02 -12.06 -36.96
C TYR A 4 7.32 -11.24 -36.93
N GLN A 5 7.55 -10.49 -38.01
CA GLN A 5 8.64 -9.52 -38.14
C GLN A 5 8.25 -8.23 -37.41
N CYS A 6 8.99 -7.90 -36.36
CA CYS A 6 8.96 -6.57 -35.75
C CYS A 6 9.88 -5.63 -36.53
N ARG A 7 9.32 -4.59 -37.17
CA ARG A 7 10.04 -3.36 -37.52
C ARG A 7 9.08 -2.18 -37.52
N VAL A 8 9.31 -1.21 -36.63
CA VAL A 8 9.08 0.21 -36.92
C VAL A 8 10.23 0.98 -36.25
N ASP A 9 10.82 1.88 -37.03
CA ASP A 9 12.16 2.43 -36.87
C ASP A 9 12.30 3.48 -35.76
N ALA A 10 13.55 3.60 -35.32
CA ALA A 10 14.05 4.58 -34.36
C ALA A 10 13.89 6.02 -34.88
N SER A 11 13.38 6.90 -34.03
CA SER A 11 13.59 8.35 -34.14
C SER A 11 14.23 8.85 -32.84
N THR A 12 15.46 9.32 -32.99
CA THR A 12 16.35 9.87 -31.98
C THR A 12 15.79 11.16 -31.38
N ALA A 13 15.65 11.23 -30.05
CA ALA A 13 15.59 12.50 -29.34
C ALA A 13 16.10 12.37 -27.89
N ALA A 14 17.25 13.01 -27.66
CA ALA A 14 17.72 13.63 -26.42
C ALA A 14 17.63 12.87 -25.09
N VAL A 15 18.83 12.54 -24.60
CA VAL A 15 19.21 12.27 -23.21
C VAL A 15 18.53 13.25 -22.24
N GLY A 16 17.71 12.70 -21.35
CA GLY A 16 17.17 13.39 -20.17
C GLY A 16 17.30 12.47 -18.96
N SER A 17 18.50 12.39 -18.41
CA SER A 17 18.83 11.67 -17.17
C SER A 17 18.03 12.23 -16.00
N LYS A 18 16.86 11.66 -15.70
CA LYS A 18 16.19 11.85 -14.41
C LYS A 18 16.68 10.82 -13.41
N SER A 19 17.94 10.94 -13.02
CA SER A 19 18.54 10.22 -11.89
C SER A 19 18.98 11.22 -10.83
N VAL A 20 18.03 11.75 -10.08
CA VAL A 20 18.31 12.36 -8.77
C VAL A 20 17.12 12.11 -7.86
N VAL A 21 17.08 10.93 -7.23
CA VAL A 21 16.41 10.80 -5.94
C VAL A 21 17.40 11.36 -4.93
N GLN A 22 17.43 12.69 -4.81
CA GLN A 22 18.04 13.34 -3.66
C GLN A 22 17.21 12.91 -2.46
N GLN A 23 17.66 11.90 -1.73
CA GLN A 23 17.24 11.72 -0.35
C GLN A 23 17.88 12.87 0.43
N SER A 24 17.22 14.03 0.39
CA SER A 24 17.48 15.08 1.35
C SER A 24 17.27 14.46 2.74
N PRO A 25 18.16 14.69 3.71
CA PRO A 25 17.93 14.22 5.07
C PRO A 25 16.59 14.79 5.52
N VAL A 26 15.69 13.90 5.99
CA VAL A 26 14.42 14.34 6.57
C VAL A 26 14.77 15.06 7.86
N VAL A 27 14.96 16.39 7.77
CA VAL A 27 15.00 17.25 8.93
C VAL A 27 13.61 17.18 9.53
N LEU A 28 13.49 16.50 10.67
CA LEU A 28 12.27 16.51 11.47
C LEU A 28 12.12 17.91 12.05
N ASP A 29 11.49 18.79 11.27
CA ASP A 29 11.11 20.12 11.72
C ASP A 29 9.96 19.98 12.71
N ASN A 30 10.26 20.08 14.00
CA ASN A 30 9.30 19.96 15.09
C ASN A 30 8.28 21.11 15.14
N THR A 31 8.42 22.13 14.29
CA THR A 31 7.49 23.27 14.20
C THR A 31 6.32 23.02 13.26
N LYS A 32 6.44 22.05 12.36
CA LYS A 32 5.38 21.69 11.42
C LYS A 32 4.56 20.55 12.03
N PRO A 33 3.22 20.68 12.17
CA PRO A 33 2.41 19.54 12.57
C PRO A 33 2.69 18.40 11.60
N PRO A 34 2.80 17.15 12.08
CA PRO A 34 2.99 16.02 11.20
C PRO A 34 1.93 16.09 10.10
N PRO A 35 2.29 15.81 8.84
CA PRO A 35 1.32 15.82 7.75
C PRO A 35 0.11 15.00 8.19
N PRO A 36 -1.12 15.46 7.93
CA PRO A 36 -2.31 14.70 8.28
C PRO A 36 -2.15 13.28 7.74
N LEU A 37 -2.46 12.27 8.57
CA LEU A 37 -2.36 10.85 8.21
C LEU A 37 -3.04 10.53 6.87
N ASP A 38 -4.02 11.36 6.49
CA ASP A 38 -4.81 11.27 5.28
C ASP A 38 -4.10 11.73 3.99
N ALA A 39 -3.00 12.50 4.08
CA ALA A 39 -2.26 12.95 2.90
C ALA A 39 -1.57 11.78 2.19
N ASP A 40 -1.02 10.84 2.96
CA ASP A 40 -0.48 9.60 2.42
C ASP A 40 -1.59 8.67 1.91
N ARG A 41 -2.76 8.67 2.58
CA ARG A 41 -3.91 7.87 2.18
C ARG A 41 -4.36 8.21 0.75
N MET A 42 -4.46 9.49 0.38
CA MET A 42 -4.84 9.91 -0.98
C MET A 42 -3.75 9.63 -2.02
N ARG A 43 -2.47 9.70 -1.65
CA ARG A 43 -1.34 9.40 -2.55
C ARG A 43 -1.12 7.90 -2.77
N MET A 44 -1.48 7.08 -1.79
CA MET A 44 -1.21 5.65 -1.78
C MET A 44 -2.43 4.81 -2.22
N HIS A 45 -3.66 5.31 -2.07
CA HIS A 45 -4.89 4.64 -2.53
C HIS A 45 -4.84 4.11 -3.97
N PRO A 46 -4.32 4.85 -4.98
CA PRO A 46 -4.25 4.34 -6.35
C PRO A 46 -3.37 3.09 -6.52
N ARG A 47 -2.39 2.88 -5.63
CA ARG A 47 -1.49 1.73 -5.68
C ARG A 47 -1.97 0.55 -4.84
N ILE A 48 -2.66 0.84 -3.74
CA ILE A 48 -3.10 -0.15 -2.75
C ILE A 48 -4.52 -0.64 -3.03
N GLY A 49 -5.32 0.15 -3.76
CA GLY A 49 -6.74 -0.11 -3.98
C GLY A 49 -7.57 0.26 -2.74
N ASN A 50 -8.57 -0.56 -2.43
CA ASN A 50 -9.51 -0.33 -1.31
C ASN A 50 -9.09 -1.04 0.00
N ARG A 51 -7.81 -1.34 0.17
CA ARG A 51 -7.33 -1.99 1.40
C ARG A 51 -7.20 -0.96 2.53
N GLU A 52 -7.55 -1.37 3.74
CA GLU A 52 -7.37 -0.55 4.93
C GLU A 52 -5.88 -0.41 5.30
N ILE A 53 -5.46 0.84 5.56
CA ILE A 53 -4.13 1.17 6.10
C ILE A 53 -4.25 1.13 7.63
N VAL A 54 -3.52 0.20 8.25
CA VAL A 54 -3.58 -0.06 9.69
C VAL A 54 -2.46 0.65 10.46
N GLY A 55 -1.35 0.99 9.77
CA GLY A 55 -0.22 1.66 10.40
C GLY A 55 0.83 2.14 9.41
N TYR A 56 2.04 2.37 9.91
CA TYR A 56 3.18 2.81 9.12
C TYR A 56 4.06 1.62 8.71
N GLY A 57 4.48 1.59 7.44
CA GLY A 57 5.42 0.58 6.96
C GLY A 57 6.89 1.02 7.10
N LEU A 58 7.79 0.14 6.70
CA LEU A 58 9.25 0.23 6.83
C LEU A 58 9.90 1.55 6.37
N LYS A 59 9.30 2.23 5.39
CA LYS A 59 9.82 3.48 4.81
C LYS A 59 8.81 4.63 4.88
N GLY A 60 7.91 4.58 5.86
CA GLY A 60 6.76 5.48 5.95
C GLY A 60 5.74 5.26 4.83
N ARG A 61 5.87 4.15 4.08
CA ARG A 61 4.93 3.76 3.04
C ARG A 61 4.11 2.57 3.52
N PRO A 62 2.78 2.62 3.43
CA PRO A 62 1.95 1.44 3.64
C PRO A 62 2.29 0.39 2.58
N GLU A 63 2.78 -0.75 3.03
CA GLU A 63 3.13 -1.95 2.25
C GLU A 63 2.78 -3.21 3.08
N TYR A 64 2.40 -4.29 2.39
CA TYR A 64 2.11 -5.59 3.00
C TYR A 64 3.35 -6.48 2.93
N PHE A 65 3.70 -7.16 4.03
CA PHE A 65 4.83 -8.07 4.11
C PHE A 65 4.50 -9.27 5.01
N ASP A 66 4.80 -10.48 4.56
CA ASP A 66 4.77 -11.70 5.38
C ASP A 66 6.20 -12.04 5.83
N LEU A 67 6.75 -11.21 6.72
CA LEU A 67 8.09 -11.40 7.27
C LEU A 67 8.00 -11.67 8.77
N VAL A 68 8.72 -12.67 9.25
CA VAL A 68 8.77 -13.03 10.69
C VAL A 68 9.21 -11.85 11.57
N MET A 69 10.08 -10.98 11.04
CA MET A 69 10.55 -9.78 11.74
C MET A 69 9.50 -8.66 11.83
N PHE A 70 8.47 -8.71 10.98
CA PHE A 70 7.41 -7.70 10.90
C PHE A 70 6.05 -8.38 10.93
N PRO A 71 5.63 -8.94 12.08
CA PRO A 71 4.40 -9.72 12.20
C PRO A 71 3.13 -8.88 11.96
N CYS A 72 3.23 -7.55 12.06
CA CYS A 72 2.12 -6.62 11.87
C CYS A 72 2.41 -5.73 10.66
N PRO A 73 1.99 -6.13 9.44
CA PRO A 73 2.15 -5.29 8.25
C PRO A 73 1.28 -4.04 8.33
N SER A 74 1.65 -3.03 7.55
CA SER A 74 1.00 -1.71 7.59
C SER A 74 -0.32 -1.60 6.81
N ILE A 75 -0.61 -2.60 5.97
CA ILE A 75 -1.87 -2.75 5.23
C ILE A 75 -2.42 -4.13 5.55
N ARG A 76 -3.73 -4.31 5.43
CA ARG A 76 -4.36 -5.64 5.40
C ARG A 76 -4.08 -6.42 4.11
N TRP A 77 -4.24 -7.74 4.20
CA TRP A 77 -4.04 -8.67 3.10
C TRP A 77 -4.99 -8.42 1.93
N GLU A 78 -6.29 -8.29 2.22
CA GLU A 78 -7.33 -8.17 1.20
C GLU A 78 -7.97 -6.78 1.19
N ALA A 79 -8.58 -6.41 0.05
CA ALA A 79 -9.40 -5.21 -0.06
C ALA A 79 -10.74 -5.41 0.66
N ASP A 80 -11.32 -4.33 1.17
CA ASP A 80 -12.60 -4.42 1.87
C ASP A 80 -13.74 -4.66 0.86
N THR A 81 -14.12 -5.94 0.71
CA THR A 81 -15.38 -6.35 0.07
C THR A 81 -16.55 -6.07 1.03
N PRO A 82 -17.80 -5.95 0.56
CA PRO A 82 -18.94 -5.68 1.44
C PRO A 82 -19.11 -6.73 2.56
N GLU A 83 -18.85 -8.00 2.25
CA GLU A 83 -18.89 -9.10 3.21
C GLU A 83 -17.81 -8.95 4.30
N ILE A 84 -16.56 -8.67 3.90
CA ILE A 84 -15.47 -8.41 4.84
C ILE A 84 -15.79 -7.18 5.71
N ALA A 85 -16.36 -6.12 5.14
CA ALA A 85 -16.72 -4.93 5.89
C ALA A 85 -17.79 -5.21 6.97
N GLU A 86 -18.70 -6.15 6.74
CA GLU A 86 -19.66 -6.63 7.75
C GLU A 86 -18.98 -7.46 8.83
N LEU A 87 -18.08 -8.37 8.45
CA LEU A 87 -17.27 -9.14 9.41
C LEU A 87 -16.44 -8.21 10.30
N ARG A 88 -15.85 -7.14 9.77
CA ARG A 88 -15.09 -6.13 10.54
C ARG A 88 -15.95 -5.37 11.55
N LYS A 89 -17.25 -5.18 11.27
CA LYS A 89 -18.18 -4.62 12.26
C LYS A 89 -18.45 -5.64 13.37
N LYS A 90 -18.56 -6.92 13.01
CA LYS A 90 -18.75 -8.02 13.95
C LYS A 90 -17.51 -8.27 14.83
N GLU A 91 -16.30 -8.13 14.29
CA GLU A 91 -15.03 -8.25 15.04
C GLU A 91 -14.90 -7.23 16.19
N LYS A 92 -15.57 -6.08 16.09
CA LYS A 92 -15.60 -5.06 17.15
C LYS A 92 -16.52 -5.45 18.32
N SER A 93 -17.37 -6.46 18.15
CA SER A 93 -18.25 -7.00 19.18
C SER A 93 -17.59 -8.15 19.96
N ASP A 94 -18.35 -8.89 20.77
CA ASP A 94 -17.81 -10.00 21.57
C ASP A 94 -17.38 -11.18 20.67
N TRP A 95 -16.13 -11.61 20.82
CA TRP A 95 -15.52 -12.66 20.00
C TRP A 95 -16.11 -14.05 20.25
N LYS A 96 -16.88 -14.21 21.32
CA LYS A 96 -17.64 -15.44 21.58
C LYS A 96 -18.81 -15.63 20.61
N GLN A 97 -19.28 -14.56 19.97
CA GLN A 97 -20.42 -14.58 19.04
C GLN A 97 -20.01 -14.78 17.57
N VAL A 98 -18.71 -14.80 17.30
CA VAL A 98 -18.13 -15.00 15.96
C VAL A 98 -17.77 -16.47 15.77
N SER A 99 -18.21 -17.08 14.66
CA SER A 99 -17.93 -18.49 14.36
C SER A 99 -16.45 -18.72 14.07
N VAL A 100 -16.02 -19.99 14.04
CA VAL A 100 -14.61 -20.32 13.77
C VAL A 100 -14.26 -20.03 12.31
N GLU A 101 -15.21 -20.25 11.41
CA GLU A 101 -15.09 -19.99 9.98
C GLU A 101 -14.94 -18.49 9.70
N GLU A 102 -15.76 -17.65 10.35
CA GLU A 102 -15.71 -16.20 10.22
C GLU A 102 -14.39 -15.60 10.73
N LYS A 103 -13.79 -16.19 11.78
CA LYS A 103 -12.49 -15.74 12.30
C LYS A 103 -11.31 -16.04 11.38
N ARG A 104 -11.48 -16.99 10.46
CA ARG A 104 -10.43 -17.39 9.52
C ARG A 104 -10.34 -16.43 8.33
N GLN A 105 -11.44 -15.75 8.04
CA GLN A 105 -11.65 -14.91 6.88
C GLN A 105 -11.17 -13.48 7.12
#